data_AF-A0A2T2VL13-F1
#
_entry.id   AF-A0A2T2VL13-F1
#
_cell.length_a   1.000
_cell.length_b   1.000
_cell.length_c   1.000
_cell.angle_alpha   90.00
_cell.angle_beta   90.00
_cell.angle_gamma   90.00
#
_symmetry.space_group_name_H-M   'P 1'
#
loop_
_entity.id
_entity.type
_entity.pdbx_description
1 polymer ?
#
loop_
_entity_poly.entity_id
_entity_poly.type
_entity_poly.pdbx_seq_one_letter_code
_entity_poly.pdbx_strand_id
1 'polypeptide(L)'
;MPKDHQKMSEQKGKSPGYYAWLRFKRNPTALAGGVFLIICLIVAILGPAILPDPSTNANNMTLEIEMKKPGFQVDMLKITKNEEDPNNNILKTIIWGKNLKNKTIPLTSYSIKGNYLYYKIYSEGKQADIPEERVHLADVVSRVNTRNPDYQSTNGQIIFNNYQGKRKRLEKGNVMETIKNDHVAQKTYLLGTDRFGRGLFSRLMLGTRISLTVGFIAVFISVFVGLFIGSLGGFFRGWVDDVVIWLINVVWSIPTLLLVISLSMALGKGIWQVFVAVGLTMWVEVARVVRGQIISIREKDFVEAGIALV
;
A
#
# COMPACT_ATOMS: atom_id res chain seq x y z
N MET A 1 -58.38 -32.68 -14.34
CA MET A 1 -57.25 -32.26 -13.48
C MET A 1 -56.01 -33.06 -13.81
N PRO A 2 -55.13 -32.53 -14.69
CA PRO A 2 -53.70 -32.83 -14.59
C PRO A 2 -52.88 -31.59 -15.02
N LYS A 3 -52.40 -30.77 -14.08
CA LYS A 3 -51.48 -29.65 -14.39
C LYS A 3 -50.24 -29.58 -13.50
N ASP A 4 -50.15 -30.40 -12.45
CA ASP A 4 -49.03 -30.34 -11.50
C ASP A 4 -47.92 -31.37 -11.75
N HIS A 5 -48.17 -32.43 -12.54
CA HIS A 5 -47.13 -33.42 -12.85
C HIS A 5 -46.19 -33.03 -14.01
N GLN A 6 -46.52 -32.00 -14.81
CA GLN A 6 -45.67 -31.57 -15.93
C GLN A 6 -44.60 -30.54 -15.56
N LYS A 7 -44.65 -29.93 -14.37
CA LYS A 7 -43.63 -28.94 -13.94
C LYS A 7 -42.35 -29.54 -13.35
N MET A 8 -42.27 -30.86 -13.16
CA MET A 8 -41.05 -31.53 -12.64
C MET A 8 -40.10 -32.03 -13.74
N SER A 9 -40.44 -31.89 -15.03
CA SER A 9 -39.65 -32.46 -16.15
C SER A 9 -38.67 -31.51 -16.85
N GLU A 10 -38.51 -30.27 -16.39
CA GLU A 10 -37.52 -29.32 -16.94
C GLU A 10 -36.67 -28.66 -15.84
N GLN A 11 -36.04 -29.45 -14.97
CA GLN A 11 -34.88 -28.95 -14.22
C GLN A 11 -33.62 -29.13 -15.06
N LYS A 12 -33.39 -28.20 -16.00
CA LYS A 12 -32.01 -27.94 -16.48
C LYS A 12 -31.18 -27.59 -15.25
N GLY A 13 -30.33 -28.52 -14.80
CA GLY A 13 -29.44 -28.33 -13.66
C GLY A 13 -28.54 -27.12 -13.90
N LYS A 14 -28.91 -25.97 -13.31
CA LYS A 14 -28.09 -24.76 -13.37
C LYS A 14 -26.75 -25.02 -12.69
N SER A 15 -25.70 -24.36 -13.14
CA SER A 15 -24.35 -24.57 -12.60
C SER A 15 -24.30 -24.34 -11.07
N PRO A 16 -23.42 -25.03 -10.33
CA PRO A 16 -23.22 -24.75 -8.91
C PRO A 16 -22.97 -23.27 -8.61
N GLY A 17 -22.27 -22.57 -9.52
CA GLY A 17 -22.04 -21.13 -9.46
C GLY A 17 -23.32 -20.29 -9.49
N TYR A 18 -24.33 -20.70 -10.28
CA TYR A 18 -25.63 -20.04 -10.30
C TYR A 18 -26.30 -20.09 -8.91
N TYR A 19 -26.30 -21.25 -8.27
CA TYR A 19 -26.89 -21.40 -6.93
C TYR A 19 -26.10 -20.68 -5.86
N ALA A 20 -24.76 -20.67 -5.95
CA ALA A 20 -23.90 -19.89 -5.07
C ALA A 20 -24.20 -18.39 -5.18
N TRP A 21 -24.32 -17.87 -6.41
CA TRP A 21 -24.67 -16.47 -6.65
C TRP A 21 -26.07 -16.11 -6.13
N LEU A 22 -27.04 -16.99 -6.30
CA LEU A 22 -28.40 -16.78 -5.80
C LEU A 22 -28.44 -16.70 -4.27
N ARG A 23 -27.70 -17.57 -3.58
CA ARG A 23 -27.55 -17.52 -2.12
C ARG A 23 -26.82 -16.26 -1.66
N PHE A 24 -25.76 -15.88 -2.37
CA PHE A 24 -24.99 -14.66 -2.09
C PHE A 24 -25.86 -13.41 -2.18
N LYS A 25 -26.62 -13.24 -3.26
CA LYS A 25 -27.53 -12.09 -3.45
C LYS A 25 -28.65 -12.01 -2.41
N ARG A 26 -29.10 -13.16 -1.90
CA ARG A 26 -30.15 -13.22 -0.87
C ARG A 26 -29.65 -12.84 0.52
N ASN A 27 -28.33 -12.87 0.76
CA ASN A 27 -27.76 -12.56 2.06
C ASN A 27 -27.21 -11.11 2.09
N PRO A 28 -27.86 -10.20 2.84
CA PRO A 28 -27.47 -8.78 2.86
C PRO A 28 -26.08 -8.56 3.47
N THR A 29 -25.66 -9.36 4.47
CA THR A 29 -24.34 -9.21 5.10
C THR A 29 -23.22 -9.66 4.17
N ALA A 30 -23.44 -10.76 3.44
CA ALA A 30 -22.52 -11.23 2.42
C ALA A 30 -22.37 -10.21 1.28
N LEU A 31 -23.48 -9.61 0.84
CA LEU A 31 -23.48 -8.57 -0.19
C LEU A 31 -22.71 -7.32 0.26
N ALA A 32 -22.96 -6.84 1.49
CA ALA A 32 -22.24 -5.70 2.06
C ALA A 32 -20.73 -5.95 2.17
N GLY A 33 -20.32 -7.13 2.65
CA GLY A 33 -18.91 -7.53 2.70
C GLY A 33 -18.27 -7.61 1.32
N GLY A 34 -18.99 -8.16 0.32
CA GLY A 34 -18.52 -8.21 -1.06
C GLY A 34 -18.31 -6.82 -1.67
N VAL A 35 -19.24 -5.89 -1.45
CA VAL A 35 -19.10 -4.49 -1.89
C VAL A 35 -17.89 -3.83 -1.23
N PHE A 36 -17.70 -4.03 0.08
CA PHE A 36 -16.54 -3.52 0.81
C PHE A 36 -15.22 -4.05 0.23
N LEU A 37 -15.13 -5.35 -0.04
CA LEU A 37 -13.95 -5.96 -0.66
C LEU A 37 -13.65 -5.40 -2.06
N ILE A 38 -14.69 -5.17 -2.87
CA ILE A 38 -14.55 -4.54 -4.19
C ILE A 38 -14.00 -3.12 -4.04
N ILE A 39 -14.51 -2.34 -3.08
CA ILE A 39 -13.98 -0.99 -2.79
C ILE A 39 -12.51 -1.08 -2.39
N CYS A 40 -12.14 -1.99 -1.47
CA CYS A 40 -10.75 -2.17 -1.06
C CYS A 40 -9.85 -2.58 -2.23
N LEU A 41 -10.32 -3.44 -3.15
CA LEU A 41 -9.58 -3.82 -4.35
C LEU A 41 -9.37 -2.63 -5.28
N ILE A 42 -10.42 -1.84 -5.52
CA ILE A 42 -10.33 -0.61 -6.32
C ILE A 42 -9.32 0.36 -5.69
N VAL A 43 -9.38 0.57 -4.39
CA VAL A 43 -8.43 1.43 -3.65
C VAL A 43 -7.02 0.85 -3.71
N ALA A 44 -6.84 -0.46 -3.62
CA ALA A 44 -5.51 -1.08 -3.71
C ALA A 44 -4.88 -0.95 -5.10
N ILE A 45 -5.68 -1.01 -6.16
CA ILE A 45 -5.21 -0.94 -7.55
C ILE A 45 -5.03 0.52 -8.00
N LEU A 46 -6.04 1.38 -7.77
CA LEU A 46 -6.06 2.77 -8.22
C LEU A 46 -5.49 3.75 -7.21
N GLY A 47 -5.38 3.36 -5.94
CA GLY A 47 -4.93 4.22 -4.85
C GLY A 47 -3.65 4.97 -5.18
N PRO A 48 -2.58 4.30 -5.67
CA PRO A 48 -1.34 4.98 -6.04
C PRO A 48 -1.46 6.12 -7.06
N ALA A 49 -2.46 6.08 -7.94
CA ALA A 49 -2.70 7.14 -8.92
C ALA A 49 -3.41 8.36 -8.31
N ILE A 50 -4.14 8.18 -7.21
CA ILE A 50 -5.00 9.19 -6.56
C ILE A 50 -4.40 9.69 -5.23
N LEU A 51 -3.25 9.14 -4.82
CA LEU A 51 -2.59 9.50 -3.56
C LEU A 51 -2.30 11.02 -3.48
N PRO A 52 -2.74 11.71 -2.41
CA PRO A 52 -2.32 13.09 -2.14
C PRO A 52 -0.82 13.24 -1.91
N ASP A 53 -0.16 12.17 -1.46
CA ASP A 53 1.30 12.07 -1.38
C ASP A 53 1.81 11.07 -2.42
N PRO A 54 2.35 11.54 -3.55
CA PRO A 54 2.81 10.66 -4.63
C PRO A 54 4.22 10.09 -4.39
N SER A 55 4.85 10.37 -3.24
CA SER A 55 6.17 9.83 -2.93
C SER A 55 6.16 8.30 -2.89
N THR A 56 7.31 7.69 -3.18
CA THR A 56 7.54 6.24 -3.03
C THR A 56 7.03 5.77 -1.66
N ASN A 57 6.01 4.90 -1.66
CA ASN A 57 5.33 4.39 -0.47
C ASN A 57 4.73 5.45 0.49
N ALA A 58 4.32 6.64 -0.02
CA ALA A 58 3.83 7.77 0.77
C ALA A 58 4.70 8.05 2.01
N ASN A 59 6.00 8.13 1.75
CA ASN A 59 7.03 8.23 2.78
C ASN A 59 7.68 9.61 2.83
N ASN A 60 6.97 10.66 2.41
CA ASN A 60 7.45 12.02 2.56
C ASN A 60 7.34 12.47 4.03
N MET A 61 8.44 12.36 4.77
CA MET A 61 8.50 12.71 6.20
C MET A 61 8.68 14.22 6.39
N THR A 62 7.92 14.78 7.33
CA THR A 62 7.97 16.19 7.73
C THR A 62 7.71 16.27 9.24
N LEU A 63 8.75 16.04 10.04
CA LEU A 63 8.66 15.86 11.49
C LEU A 63 7.99 17.03 12.22
N GLU A 64 8.04 18.21 11.63
CA GLU A 64 7.49 19.46 12.18
C GLU A 64 5.96 19.46 12.28
N ILE A 65 5.31 18.58 11.51
CA ILE A 65 3.86 18.36 11.55
C ILE A 65 3.54 16.95 12.04
N GLU A 66 4.29 16.41 12.99
CA GLU A 66 3.98 15.12 13.60
C GLU A 66 2.64 15.14 14.37
N MET A 67 1.95 13.99 14.36
CA MET A 67 0.75 13.72 15.16
C MET A 67 -0.36 14.78 15.10
N LYS A 68 -0.57 15.41 13.94
CA LYS A 68 -1.63 16.39 13.74
C LYS A 68 -2.99 15.75 13.62
N LYS A 69 -4.00 16.44 14.14
CA LYS A 69 -5.40 16.03 14.11
C LYS A 69 -5.95 16.02 12.67
N PRO A 70 -7.01 15.24 12.41
CA PRO A 70 -7.76 15.30 11.15
C PRO A 70 -8.17 16.72 10.77
N GLY A 71 -8.08 17.06 9.49
CA GLY A 71 -8.41 18.38 8.95
C GLY A 71 -7.32 19.44 9.12
N PHE A 72 -6.13 19.08 9.60
CA PHE A 72 -5.01 20.02 9.76
C PHE A 72 -4.60 20.66 8.42
N GLN A 73 -4.41 21.98 8.42
CA GLN A 73 -4.01 22.76 7.25
C GLN A 73 -2.72 23.52 7.56
N VAL A 74 -1.79 23.54 6.60
CA VAL A 74 -0.53 24.27 6.72
C VAL A 74 -0.03 24.67 5.33
N ASP A 75 0.62 25.82 5.24
CA ASP A 75 1.29 26.25 4.03
C ASP A 75 2.58 25.46 3.84
N MET A 76 2.76 24.87 2.67
CA MET A 76 3.92 24.06 2.35
C MET A 76 4.78 24.78 1.31
N LEU A 77 6.02 25.10 1.68
CA LEU A 77 7.06 25.55 0.76
C LEU A 77 7.66 24.34 0.05
N LYS A 78 7.63 24.35 -1.27
CA LYS A 78 8.28 23.36 -2.14
C LYS A 78 9.62 23.93 -2.60
N ILE A 79 10.70 23.26 -2.28
CA ILE A 79 12.07 23.60 -2.74
C ILE A 79 12.50 22.52 -3.72
N THR A 80 13.00 22.90 -4.89
CA THR A 80 13.42 21.94 -5.91
C THR A 80 14.63 21.13 -5.42
N LYS A 81 14.57 19.79 -5.51
CA LYS A 81 15.71 18.93 -5.15
C LYS A 81 16.74 18.89 -6.28
N ASN A 82 18.01 18.88 -5.90
CA ASN A 82 19.15 18.75 -6.81
C ASN A 82 19.49 17.29 -7.11
N GLU A 83 18.47 16.50 -7.44
CA GLU A 83 18.59 15.08 -7.79
C GLU A 83 17.94 14.85 -9.18
N GLU A 84 18.54 13.97 -9.99
CA GLU A 84 17.94 13.52 -11.24
C GLU A 84 16.75 12.60 -10.95
N ASP A 85 15.67 12.76 -11.72
CA ASP A 85 14.50 11.90 -11.62
C ASP A 85 14.80 10.59 -12.37
N PRO A 86 15.04 9.45 -11.69
CA PRO A 86 15.66 8.29 -12.34
C PRO A 86 14.71 7.53 -13.28
N ASN A 87 13.40 7.85 -13.32
CA ASN A 87 12.44 7.07 -14.07
C ASN A 87 11.22 7.89 -14.52
N ASN A 88 11.04 8.00 -15.83
CA ASN A 88 9.92 8.62 -16.53
C ASN A 88 8.81 7.62 -16.92
N ASN A 89 8.89 6.35 -16.51
CA ASN A 89 7.89 5.33 -16.85
C ASN A 89 6.62 5.46 -15.98
N ILE A 90 5.53 5.93 -16.60
CA ILE A 90 4.21 6.15 -15.97
C ILE A 90 3.71 4.91 -15.21
N LEU A 91 3.87 3.72 -15.81
CA LEU A 91 3.44 2.46 -15.19
C LEU A 91 4.23 2.17 -13.88
N LYS A 92 5.55 2.43 -13.91
CA LYS A 92 6.42 2.25 -12.74
C LYS A 92 6.07 3.26 -11.65
N THR A 93 5.74 4.48 -12.03
CA THR A 93 5.27 5.53 -11.12
C THR A 93 3.95 5.16 -10.44
N ILE A 94 3.02 4.53 -11.16
CA ILE A 94 1.76 4.04 -10.57
C ILE A 94 2.03 2.88 -9.60
N ILE A 95 2.92 1.95 -9.95
CA ILE A 95 3.11 0.74 -9.14
C ILE A 95 3.98 0.99 -7.90
N TRP A 96 5.01 1.86 -7.99
CA TRP A 96 5.99 2.05 -6.91
C TRP A 96 6.06 3.49 -6.36
N GLY A 97 5.34 4.45 -6.96
CA GLY A 97 5.39 5.87 -6.61
C GLY A 97 6.49 6.62 -7.39
N LYS A 98 6.58 7.94 -7.17
CA LYS A 98 7.64 8.78 -7.75
C LYS A 98 8.59 9.30 -6.68
N ASN A 99 9.86 9.49 -7.05
CA ASN A 99 10.74 10.31 -6.24
C ASN A 99 10.27 11.77 -6.33
N LEU A 100 10.16 12.43 -5.18
CA LEU A 100 9.69 13.80 -5.15
C LEU A 100 10.74 14.72 -5.77
N LYS A 101 10.34 15.44 -6.82
CA LYS A 101 11.15 16.50 -7.43
C LYS A 101 11.47 17.63 -6.45
N ASN A 102 10.59 17.84 -5.45
CA ASN A 102 10.69 18.95 -4.51
C ASN A 102 10.71 18.42 -3.07
N LYS A 103 11.54 19.02 -2.22
CA LYS A 103 11.46 18.90 -0.75
C LYS A 103 10.36 19.84 -0.27
N THR A 104 9.52 19.39 0.65
CA THR A 104 8.40 20.19 1.18
C THR A 104 8.66 20.58 2.63
N ILE A 105 8.50 21.85 2.97
CA ILE A 105 8.74 22.41 4.31
C ILE A 105 7.45 23.11 4.76
N PRO A 106 6.90 22.78 5.94
CA PRO A 106 5.72 23.47 6.45
C PRO A 106 6.10 24.86 6.99
N LEU A 107 5.30 25.87 6.70
CA LEU A 107 5.56 27.26 7.01
C LEU A 107 4.56 27.81 8.05
N THR A 108 5.07 28.66 8.93
CA THR A 108 4.25 29.61 9.71
C THR A 108 4.08 30.92 8.95
N SER A 109 5.18 31.45 8.42
CA SER A 109 5.23 32.70 7.67
C SER A 109 6.43 32.72 6.75
N TYR A 110 6.35 33.54 5.70
CA TYR A 110 7.46 33.79 4.79
C TYR A 110 7.47 35.25 4.34
N SER A 111 8.66 35.76 4.03
CA SER A 111 8.89 37.11 3.52
C SER A 111 10.00 37.06 2.48
N ILE A 112 9.84 37.78 1.37
CA ILE A 112 10.87 37.87 0.35
C ILE A 112 11.56 39.22 0.50
N LYS A 113 12.87 39.21 0.82
CA LYS A 113 13.70 40.42 0.95
C LYS A 113 14.95 40.27 0.10
N GLY A 114 15.20 41.22 -0.80
CA GLY A 114 16.33 41.12 -1.73
C GLY A 114 16.20 39.88 -2.62
N ASN A 115 17.24 39.04 -2.65
CA ASN A 115 17.27 37.80 -3.45
C ASN A 115 17.08 36.54 -2.59
N TYR A 116 16.58 36.72 -1.38
CA TYR A 116 16.37 35.65 -0.42
C TYR A 116 14.90 35.57 -0.01
N LEU A 117 14.41 34.34 0.10
CA LEU A 117 13.17 33.98 0.76
C LEU A 117 13.51 33.69 2.22
N TYR A 118 12.99 34.50 3.13
CA TYR A 118 13.02 34.29 4.56
C TYR A 118 11.76 33.53 4.95
N TYR A 119 11.90 32.48 5.76
CA TYR A 119 10.76 31.69 6.19
C TYR A 119 10.93 31.19 7.62
N LYS A 120 9.81 31.06 8.31
CA LYS A 120 9.72 30.42 9.61
C LYS A 120 9.05 29.07 9.47
N ILE A 121 9.75 28.04 9.90
CA ILE A 121 9.24 26.67 9.90
C ILE A 121 8.05 26.58 10.85
N TYR A 122 7.03 25.81 10.45
CA TYR A 122 5.90 25.52 11.31
C TYR A 122 6.36 24.75 12.56
N SER A 123 5.89 25.14 13.74
CA SER A 123 6.10 24.38 14.97
C SER A 123 4.99 24.67 15.97
N GLU A 124 4.54 23.62 16.65
CA GLU A 124 3.46 23.72 17.63
C GLU A 124 4.01 24.21 18.97
N GLY A 125 3.50 25.35 19.45
CA GLY A 125 3.80 25.88 20.78
C GLY A 125 5.18 26.51 20.97
N LYS A 126 6.08 26.46 19.99
CA LYS A 126 7.44 27.07 20.06
C LYS A 126 7.72 28.04 18.90
N GLN A 127 6.75 28.87 18.51
CA GLN A 127 6.90 29.79 17.37
C GLN A 127 7.85 30.97 17.63
N ALA A 128 8.03 31.38 18.89
CA ALA A 128 8.85 32.53 19.24
C ALA A 128 10.37 32.24 19.17
N ASP A 129 10.78 31.00 19.46
CA ASP A 129 12.20 30.61 19.58
C ASP A 129 12.82 30.06 18.30
N ILE A 130 12.04 29.86 17.24
CA ILE A 130 12.56 29.28 16.00
C ILE A 130 13.19 30.40 15.16
N PRO A 131 14.50 30.28 14.85
CA PRO A 131 15.18 31.28 14.03
C PRO A 131 14.57 31.33 12.62
N GLU A 132 14.51 32.54 12.07
CA GLU A 132 14.11 32.73 10.68
C GLU A 132 15.23 32.18 9.77
N GLU A 133 14.89 31.20 8.94
CA GLU A 133 15.82 30.66 7.95
C GLU A 133 15.72 31.45 6.65
N ARG A 134 16.77 31.38 5.83
CA ARG A 134 16.80 32.03 4.51
C ARG A 134 17.28 31.06 3.44
N VAL A 135 16.65 31.12 2.28
CA VAL A 135 17.04 30.39 1.08
C VAL A 135 17.10 31.34 -0.10
N HIS A 136 18.05 31.15 -1.01
CA HIS A 136 18.15 32.00 -2.20
C HIS A 136 17.02 31.68 -3.18
N LEU A 137 16.44 32.69 -3.84
CA LEU A 137 15.27 32.50 -4.70
C LEU A 137 15.53 31.52 -5.87
N ALA A 138 16.77 31.45 -6.36
CA ALA A 138 17.16 30.49 -7.40
C ALA A 138 17.08 29.02 -6.93
N ASP A 139 17.44 28.74 -5.67
CA ASP A 139 17.40 27.39 -5.09
C ASP A 139 15.97 26.88 -4.90
N VAL A 140 15.02 27.79 -4.69
CA VAL A 140 13.60 27.44 -4.54
C VAL A 140 13.06 26.94 -5.89
N VAL A 141 13.27 27.73 -6.94
CA VAL A 141 12.61 27.56 -8.26
C VAL A 141 13.42 26.71 -9.24
N SER A 142 14.72 26.52 -9.01
CA SER A 142 15.60 25.82 -9.94
C SER A 142 16.60 24.90 -9.26
N ARG A 143 17.07 23.91 -10.03
CA ARG A 143 18.15 23.03 -9.61
C ARG A 143 19.49 23.73 -9.75
N VAL A 144 20.05 24.20 -8.64
CA VAL A 144 21.32 24.94 -8.61
C VAL A 144 22.44 24.00 -8.15
N ASN A 145 23.66 24.25 -8.63
CA ASN A 145 24.82 23.59 -8.05
C ASN A 145 25.10 24.12 -6.64
N THR A 146 24.71 23.36 -5.62
CA THR A 146 24.88 23.76 -4.20
C THR A 146 26.32 23.66 -3.70
N ARG A 147 27.23 22.99 -4.43
CA ARG A 147 28.64 22.84 -4.00
C ARG A 147 29.47 24.10 -4.26
N ASN A 148 29.17 24.83 -5.33
CA ASN A 148 29.79 26.12 -5.63
C ASN A 148 28.75 27.06 -6.30
N PRO A 149 27.83 27.62 -5.50
CA PRO A 149 26.80 28.49 -6.01
C PRO A 149 27.39 29.86 -6.38
N ASP A 150 27.56 30.14 -7.67
CA ASP A 150 27.92 31.45 -8.20
C ASP A 150 26.63 32.23 -8.49
N TYR A 151 26.14 32.97 -7.49
CA TYR A 151 24.98 33.84 -7.62
C TYR A 151 25.40 35.26 -7.99
N GLN A 152 25.01 35.71 -9.18
CA GLN A 152 25.21 37.09 -9.61
C GLN A 152 23.86 37.77 -9.81
N SER A 153 23.75 38.99 -9.29
CA SER A 153 22.54 39.81 -9.39
C SER A 153 22.83 41.02 -10.26
N THR A 154 22.28 41.07 -11.46
CA THR A 154 22.49 42.19 -12.40
C THR A 154 21.14 42.66 -12.92
N ASN A 155 20.82 43.95 -12.77
CA ASN A 155 19.62 44.59 -13.33
C ASN A 155 18.30 43.82 -13.10
N GLY A 156 18.06 43.37 -11.85
CA GLY A 156 16.84 42.64 -11.51
C GLY A 156 16.78 41.18 -12.01
N GLN A 157 17.87 40.66 -12.57
CA GLN A 157 18.02 39.25 -12.95
C GLN A 157 18.98 38.52 -12.00
N ILE A 158 18.65 37.27 -11.73
CA ILE A 158 19.44 36.33 -10.94
C ILE A 158 20.12 35.36 -11.92
N ILE A 159 21.45 35.41 -11.97
CA ILE A 159 22.29 34.54 -12.78
C ILE A 159 22.92 33.49 -11.86
N PHE A 160 22.82 32.23 -12.25
CA PHE A 160 23.41 31.11 -11.50
C PHE A 160 23.79 29.96 -12.42
N ASN A 161 24.68 29.10 -11.93
CA ASN A 161 24.99 27.84 -12.59
C ASN A 161 23.99 26.76 -12.14
N ASN A 162 23.32 26.12 -13.10
CA ASN A 162 22.45 24.98 -12.78
C ASN A 162 23.27 23.78 -12.24
N TYR A 163 22.60 22.73 -11.81
CA TYR A 163 23.26 21.50 -11.34
C TYR A 163 24.25 20.89 -12.36
N GLN A 164 24.07 21.15 -13.66
CA GLN A 164 24.95 20.70 -14.75
C GLN A 164 26.07 21.71 -15.09
N GLY A 165 26.23 22.79 -14.34
CA GLY A 165 27.26 23.83 -14.58
C GLY A 165 26.92 24.82 -15.69
N LYS A 166 25.73 24.77 -16.30
CA LYS A 166 25.29 25.72 -17.33
C LYS A 166 24.70 26.98 -16.69
N ARG A 167 25.14 28.15 -17.14
CA ARG A 167 24.59 29.46 -16.73
C ARG A 167 23.13 29.58 -17.11
N LYS A 168 22.28 29.89 -16.14
CA LYS A 168 20.86 30.18 -16.30
C LYS A 168 20.56 31.56 -15.72
N ARG A 169 19.62 32.28 -16.36
CA ARG A 169 19.17 33.60 -15.95
C ARG A 169 17.71 33.52 -15.57
N LEU A 170 17.33 34.15 -14.47
CA LEU A 170 15.95 34.26 -14.01
C LEU A 170 15.61 35.71 -13.74
N GLU A 171 14.43 36.15 -14.19
CA GLU A 171 13.91 37.48 -13.87
C GLU A 171 13.25 37.47 -12.49
N LYS A 172 13.63 38.42 -11.64
CA LYS A 172 13.20 38.45 -10.24
C LYS A 172 11.69 38.59 -10.07
N GLY A 173 11.04 39.43 -10.90
CA GLY A 173 9.58 39.60 -10.87
C GLY A 173 8.85 38.28 -11.09
N ASN A 174 9.19 37.59 -12.17
CA ASN A 174 8.60 36.30 -12.52
C ASN A 174 8.90 35.22 -11.46
N VAL A 175 10.09 35.23 -10.85
CA VAL A 175 10.45 34.29 -9.78
C VAL A 175 9.62 34.51 -8.53
N MET A 176 9.41 35.76 -8.11
CA MET A 176 8.58 36.07 -6.93
C MET A 176 7.13 35.62 -7.14
N GLU A 177 6.60 35.81 -8.35
CA GLU A 177 5.28 35.33 -8.73
C GLU A 177 5.21 33.80 -8.77
N THR A 178 6.20 33.14 -9.38
CA THR A 178 6.33 31.68 -9.43
C THR A 178 6.41 31.06 -8.03
N ILE A 179 7.07 31.73 -7.09
CA ILE A 179 7.15 31.24 -5.71
C ILE A 179 5.78 31.29 -5.03
N LYS A 180 5.07 32.42 -5.18
CA LYS A 180 3.72 32.59 -4.59
C LYS A 180 2.69 31.63 -5.17
N ASN A 181 2.75 31.38 -6.48
CA ASN A 181 1.74 30.58 -7.18
C ASN A 181 2.04 29.06 -7.14
N ASP A 182 3.30 28.65 -7.35
CA ASP A 182 3.63 27.24 -7.55
C ASP A 182 4.36 26.59 -6.37
N HIS A 183 5.17 27.37 -5.64
CA HIS A 183 6.08 26.86 -4.62
C HIS A 183 5.53 27.00 -3.20
N VAL A 184 4.58 27.89 -2.95
CA VAL A 184 3.84 27.96 -1.69
C VAL A 184 2.41 27.52 -1.96
N ALA A 185 2.00 26.42 -1.33
CA ALA A 185 0.63 25.93 -1.46
C ALA A 185 0.12 25.45 -0.11
N GLN A 186 -1.11 25.86 0.23
CA GLN A 186 -1.80 25.32 1.39
C GLN A 186 -2.09 23.83 1.15
N LYS A 187 -1.76 22.99 2.13
CA LYS A 187 -2.03 21.56 2.10
C LYS A 187 -2.91 21.16 3.26
N THR A 188 -3.97 20.42 2.95
CA THR A 188 -4.91 19.87 3.93
C THR A 188 -4.65 18.39 4.17
N TYR A 189 -4.48 18.00 5.42
CA TYR A 189 -4.31 16.63 5.87
C TYR A 189 -5.64 16.08 6.39
N LEU A 190 -6.41 15.44 5.50
CA LEU A 190 -7.78 15.00 5.77
C LEU A 190 -7.92 14.15 7.05
N LEU A 191 -7.06 13.14 7.21
CA LEU A 191 -7.02 12.26 8.39
C LEU A 191 -5.87 12.59 9.35
N GLY A 192 -5.24 13.76 9.19
CA GLY A 192 -4.11 14.16 10.01
C GLY A 192 -2.79 13.50 9.56
N THR A 193 -1.82 13.51 10.47
CA THR A 193 -0.46 13.03 10.22
C THR A 193 0.00 12.01 11.26
N ASP A 194 0.93 11.15 10.87
CA ASP A 194 1.53 10.17 11.78
C ASP A 194 2.70 10.76 12.60
N ARG A 195 3.36 9.92 13.40
CA ARG A 195 4.52 10.29 14.22
C ARG A 195 5.76 10.78 13.44
N PHE A 196 5.73 10.73 12.12
CA PHE A 196 6.79 11.25 11.26
C PHE A 196 6.27 12.37 10.33
N GLY A 197 5.07 12.89 10.62
CA GLY A 197 4.40 13.94 9.85
C GLY A 197 3.90 13.52 8.48
N ARG A 198 3.79 12.22 8.21
CA ARG A 198 3.29 11.70 6.93
C ARG A 198 1.77 11.70 6.94
N GLY A 199 1.14 12.01 5.81
CA GLY A 199 -0.33 12.08 5.72
C GLY A 199 -0.99 10.71 5.94
N LEU A 200 -1.86 10.61 6.95
CA LEU A 200 -2.45 9.34 7.36
C LEU A 200 -3.39 8.74 6.28
N PHE A 201 -4.10 9.60 5.55
CA PHE A 201 -4.99 9.18 4.45
C PHE A 201 -4.22 8.45 3.34
N SER A 202 -3.11 9.03 2.86
CA SER A 202 -2.24 8.41 1.87
C SER A 202 -1.68 7.06 2.35
N ARG A 203 -1.39 6.97 3.65
CA ARG A 203 -0.86 5.75 4.28
C ARG A 203 -1.90 4.65 4.42
N LEU A 204 -3.14 5.01 4.74
CA LEU A 204 -4.24 4.05 4.79
C LEU A 204 -4.50 3.45 3.42
N MET A 205 -4.55 4.28 2.36
CA MET A 205 -4.74 3.78 0.99
C MET A 205 -3.63 2.80 0.56
N LEU A 206 -2.36 3.12 0.85
CA LEU A 206 -1.25 2.20 0.59
C LEU A 206 -1.29 0.96 1.48
N GLY A 207 -1.69 1.12 2.74
CA GLY A 207 -1.90 0.03 3.68
C GLY A 207 -2.92 -0.97 3.15
N THR A 208 -4.02 -0.51 2.57
CA THR A 208 -5.03 -1.38 1.94
C THR A 208 -4.44 -2.30 0.88
N ARG A 209 -3.57 -1.77 0.00
CA ARG A 209 -2.88 -2.58 -1.02
C ARG A 209 -1.97 -3.62 -0.40
N ILE A 210 -1.15 -3.21 0.57
CA ILE A 210 -0.23 -4.10 1.27
C ILE A 210 -1.01 -5.22 1.96
N SER A 211 -2.04 -4.88 2.74
CA SER A 211 -2.88 -5.85 3.46
C SER A 211 -3.59 -6.84 2.53
N LEU A 212 -4.16 -6.37 1.41
CA LEU A 212 -4.79 -7.26 0.43
C LEU A 212 -3.77 -8.18 -0.24
N THR A 213 -2.58 -7.69 -0.53
CA THR A 213 -1.50 -8.51 -1.11
C THR A 213 -1.02 -9.57 -0.12
N VAL A 214 -0.82 -9.19 1.16
CA VAL A 214 -0.47 -10.14 2.24
C VAL A 214 -1.53 -11.23 2.33
N GLY A 215 -2.81 -10.85 2.46
CA GLY A 215 -3.91 -11.80 2.62
C GLY A 215 -4.03 -12.74 1.42
N PHE A 216 -3.95 -12.21 0.20
CA PHE A 216 -4.04 -13.02 -1.02
C PHE A 216 -2.91 -14.04 -1.13
N ILE A 217 -1.66 -13.60 -0.97
CA ILE A 217 -0.50 -14.49 -1.08
C ILE A 217 -0.48 -15.53 0.05
N ALA A 218 -0.78 -15.11 1.28
CA ALA A 218 -0.83 -16.03 2.43
C ALA A 218 -1.90 -17.11 2.24
N VAL A 219 -3.11 -16.75 1.79
CA VAL A 219 -4.17 -17.72 1.49
C VAL A 219 -3.75 -18.64 0.34
N PHE A 220 -3.12 -18.11 -0.70
CA PHE A 220 -2.63 -18.93 -1.81
C PHE A 220 -1.61 -19.99 -1.34
N ILE A 221 -0.61 -19.59 -0.55
CA ILE A 221 0.39 -20.51 0.04
C ILE A 221 -0.30 -21.54 0.93
N SER A 222 -1.19 -21.08 1.81
CA SER A 222 -1.94 -21.94 2.73
C SER A 222 -2.77 -22.99 2.00
N VAL A 223 -3.51 -22.58 0.97
CA VAL A 223 -4.31 -23.48 0.15
C VAL A 223 -3.44 -24.44 -0.62
N PHE A 224 -2.34 -23.99 -1.21
CA PHE A 224 -1.43 -24.85 -1.96
C PHE A 224 -0.82 -25.95 -1.07
N VAL A 225 -0.24 -25.56 0.06
CA VAL A 225 0.39 -26.49 1.02
C VAL A 225 -0.66 -27.39 1.68
N GLY A 226 -1.77 -26.80 2.12
CA GLY A 226 -2.85 -27.53 2.79
C GLY A 226 -3.55 -28.52 1.87
N LEU A 227 -3.80 -28.13 0.61
CA LEU A 227 -4.33 -29.03 -0.41
C LEU A 227 -3.39 -30.20 -0.65
N PHE A 228 -2.09 -29.94 -0.80
CA PHE A 228 -1.11 -31.00 -1.02
C PHE A 228 -1.05 -31.97 0.17
N ILE A 229 -0.76 -31.49 1.38
CA ILE A 229 -0.59 -32.33 2.57
C ILE A 229 -1.90 -33.03 2.95
N GLY A 230 -3.03 -32.31 2.93
CA GLY A 230 -4.33 -32.86 3.25
C GLY A 230 -4.77 -33.95 2.27
N SER A 231 -4.47 -33.77 0.98
CA SER A 231 -4.76 -34.78 -0.04
C SER A 231 -3.91 -36.03 0.15
N LEU A 232 -2.61 -35.88 0.47
CA LEU A 232 -1.74 -37.03 0.76
C LEU A 232 -2.28 -37.88 1.92
N GLY A 233 -2.60 -37.24 3.07
CA GLY A 233 -3.11 -37.96 4.23
C GLY A 233 -4.45 -38.65 3.97
N GLY A 234 -5.38 -37.94 3.29
CA GLY A 234 -6.70 -38.49 2.99
C GLY A 234 -6.69 -39.60 1.93
N PHE A 235 -5.77 -39.52 0.96
CA PHE A 235 -5.71 -40.46 -0.16
C PHE A 235 -4.99 -41.76 0.22
N PHE A 236 -3.79 -41.68 0.81
CA PHE A 236 -2.98 -42.88 1.06
C PHE A 236 -3.46 -43.69 2.28
N ARG A 237 -4.06 -43.05 3.31
CA ARG A 237 -4.40 -43.68 4.61
C ARG A 237 -3.18 -44.38 5.26
N GLY A 238 -3.39 -45.00 6.42
CA GLY A 238 -2.34 -45.73 7.16
C GLY A 238 -1.21 -44.83 7.68
N TRP A 239 0.04 -45.30 7.60
CA TRP A 239 1.18 -44.59 8.21
C TRP A 239 1.40 -43.17 7.65
N VAL A 240 1.08 -42.92 6.36
CA VAL A 240 1.17 -41.58 5.76
C VAL A 240 0.20 -40.62 6.44
N ASP A 241 -1.00 -41.11 6.70
CA ASP A 241 -2.05 -40.35 7.37
C ASP A 241 -1.71 -40.05 8.84
N ASP A 242 -1.14 -41.04 9.53
CA ASP A 242 -0.65 -40.87 10.91
C ASP A 242 0.43 -39.79 10.99
N VAL A 243 1.39 -39.78 10.06
CA VAL A 243 2.44 -38.75 9.98
C VAL A 243 1.83 -37.37 9.70
N VAL A 244 0.87 -37.28 8.78
CA VAL A 244 0.20 -36.01 8.46
C VAL A 244 -0.56 -35.45 9.65
N ILE A 245 -1.35 -36.29 10.34
CA ILE A 245 -2.07 -35.87 11.56
C ILE A 245 -1.10 -35.48 12.66
N TRP A 246 -0.02 -36.23 12.86
CA TRP A 246 1.00 -35.88 13.84
C TRP A 246 1.60 -34.50 13.55
N LEU A 247 2.00 -34.22 12.29
CA LEU A 247 2.55 -32.92 11.90
C LEU A 247 1.54 -31.78 12.14
N ILE A 248 0.27 -31.99 11.75
CA ILE A 248 -0.82 -31.06 12.02
C ILE A 248 -0.94 -30.75 13.51
N ASN A 249 -0.91 -31.77 14.37
CA ASN A 249 -1.04 -31.60 15.81
C ASN A 249 0.16 -30.90 16.43
N VAL A 250 1.38 -31.17 15.95
CA VAL A 250 2.60 -30.47 16.39
C VAL A 250 2.49 -28.98 16.10
N VAL A 251 2.14 -28.60 14.87
CA VAL A 251 2.05 -27.18 14.50
C VAL A 251 0.89 -26.50 15.24
N TRP A 252 -0.25 -27.19 15.39
CA TRP A 252 -1.42 -26.66 16.09
C TRP A 252 -1.22 -26.51 17.60
N SER A 253 -0.25 -27.23 18.19
CA SER A 253 0.11 -27.06 19.60
C SER A 253 0.79 -25.72 19.89
N ILE A 254 1.34 -25.04 18.87
CA ILE A 254 2.02 -23.76 19.01
C ILE A 254 1.01 -22.62 18.80
N PRO A 255 0.93 -21.64 19.73
CA PRO A 255 0.10 -20.46 19.54
C PRO A 255 0.43 -19.73 18.22
N THR A 256 -0.56 -19.55 17.35
CA THR A 256 -0.38 -19.03 15.97
C THR A 256 0.39 -17.71 15.93
N LEU A 257 0.08 -16.78 16.84
CA LEU A 257 0.78 -15.49 16.92
C LEU A 257 2.28 -15.67 17.23
N LEU A 258 2.63 -16.59 18.13
CA LEU A 258 4.04 -16.87 18.45
C LEU A 258 4.76 -17.47 17.24
N LEU A 259 4.11 -18.38 16.52
CA LEU A 259 4.68 -19.00 15.32
C LEU A 259 4.91 -17.97 14.21
N VAL A 260 3.94 -17.09 13.94
CA VAL A 260 4.08 -16.02 12.94
C VAL A 260 5.23 -15.08 13.30
N ILE A 261 5.34 -14.65 14.56
CA ILE A 261 6.40 -13.74 15.01
C ILE A 261 7.77 -14.43 14.93
N SER A 262 7.88 -15.67 15.43
CA SER A 262 9.11 -16.45 15.39
C SER A 262 9.62 -16.65 13.96
N LEU A 263 8.73 -17.04 13.06
CA LEU A 263 9.08 -17.26 11.65
C LEU A 263 9.43 -15.95 10.93
N SER A 264 8.73 -14.86 11.23
CA SER A 264 9.05 -13.54 10.71
C SER A 264 10.44 -13.06 11.18
N MET A 265 10.79 -13.32 12.44
CA MET A 265 12.12 -12.97 12.98
C MET A 265 13.22 -13.83 12.38
N ALA A 266 12.98 -15.13 12.20
CA ALA A 266 13.95 -16.07 11.63
C ALA A 266 14.28 -15.77 10.15
N LEU A 267 13.27 -15.38 9.36
CA LEU A 267 13.44 -15.07 7.93
C LEU A 267 14.02 -13.66 7.66
N GLY A 268 14.17 -12.83 8.69
CA GLY A 268 14.75 -11.48 8.59
C GLY A 268 13.75 -10.39 8.21
N LYS A 269 14.27 -9.25 7.71
CA LYS A 269 13.46 -8.05 7.43
C LYS A 269 12.90 -8.06 6.01
N GLY A 270 11.60 -7.77 5.90
CA GLY A 270 10.94 -7.49 4.62
C GLY A 270 9.47 -7.92 4.62
N ILE A 271 8.76 -7.54 3.56
CA ILE A 271 7.34 -7.86 3.40
C ILE A 271 7.11 -9.32 2.97
N TRP A 272 8.07 -9.91 2.25
CA TRP A 272 7.99 -11.30 1.78
C TRP A 272 7.95 -12.30 2.93
N GLN A 273 8.73 -12.03 3.98
CA GLN A 273 8.78 -12.82 5.20
C GLN A 273 7.41 -12.88 5.89
N VAL A 274 6.67 -11.77 5.88
CA VAL A 274 5.31 -11.73 6.44
C VAL A 274 4.37 -12.63 5.62
N PHE A 275 4.49 -12.63 4.29
CA PHE A 275 3.66 -13.51 3.44
C PHE A 275 3.89 -14.99 3.75
N VAL A 276 5.16 -15.39 3.82
CA VAL A 276 5.56 -16.77 4.11
C VAL A 276 5.15 -17.15 5.54
N ALA A 277 5.40 -16.28 6.51
CA ALA A 277 5.08 -16.55 7.91
C ALA A 277 3.58 -16.75 8.10
N VAL A 278 2.75 -15.82 7.61
CA VAL A 278 1.30 -15.93 7.73
C VAL A 278 0.78 -17.13 6.93
N GLY A 279 1.21 -17.31 5.67
CA GLY A 279 0.75 -18.42 4.83
C GLY A 279 1.09 -19.80 5.40
N LEU A 280 2.30 -19.99 5.94
CA LEU A 280 2.75 -21.26 6.53
C LEU A 280 2.18 -21.53 7.93
N THR A 281 1.46 -20.59 8.54
CA THR A 281 0.73 -20.89 9.78
C THR A 281 -0.71 -21.33 9.51
N MET A 282 -1.29 -20.91 8.40
CA MET A 282 -2.70 -21.18 8.07
C MET A 282 -2.95 -22.52 7.37
N TRP A 283 -1.92 -23.15 6.78
CA TRP A 283 -2.11 -24.36 5.96
C TRP A 283 -2.68 -25.55 6.75
N VAL A 284 -2.46 -25.59 8.07
CA VAL A 284 -2.88 -26.69 8.95
C VAL A 284 -4.40 -26.85 8.97
N GLU A 285 -5.13 -25.73 9.05
CA GLU A 285 -6.59 -25.72 9.01
C GLU A 285 -7.09 -26.21 7.66
N VAL A 286 -6.48 -25.72 6.57
CA VAL A 286 -6.84 -26.13 5.22
C VAL A 286 -6.55 -27.61 5.00
N ALA A 287 -5.39 -28.12 5.44
CA ALA A 287 -5.03 -29.53 5.34
C ALA A 287 -6.03 -30.43 6.05
N ARG A 288 -6.46 -30.05 7.26
CA ARG A 288 -7.45 -30.82 8.02
C ARG A 288 -8.79 -30.89 7.30
N VAL A 289 -9.25 -29.76 6.74
CA VAL A 289 -10.51 -29.71 5.97
C VAL A 289 -10.41 -30.54 4.69
N VAL A 290 -9.36 -30.34 3.89
CA VAL A 290 -9.14 -31.06 2.62
C VAL A 290 -9.04 -32.56 2.88
N ARG A 291 -8.28 -32.98 3.89
CA ARG A 291 -8.16 -34.38 4.30
C ARG A 291 -9.54 -34.99 4.59
N GLY A 292 -10.37 -34.30 5.36
CA GLY A 292 -11.73 -34.75 5.66
C GLY A 292 -12.61 -34.87 4.41
N GLN A 293 -12.49 -33.93 3.47
CA GLN A 293 -13.20 -33.99 2.19
C GLN A 293 -12.72 -35.17 1.32
N ILE A 294 -11.41 -35.42 1.24
CA ILE A 294 -10.85 -36.53 0.47
C ILE A 294 -11.36 -37.87 1.02
N ILE A 295 -11.32 -38.05 2.34
CA ILE A 295 -11.83 -39.25 3.01
C ILE A 295 -13.31 -39.45 2.68
N SER A 296 -14.12 -38.39 2.81
CA SER A 296 -15.56 -38.46 2.53
C SER A 296 -15.88 -38.74 1.06
N ILE A 297 -15.09 -38.22 0.12
CA ILE A 297 -15.30 -38.45 -1.32
C ILE A 297 -14.89 -39.86 -1.71
N ARG A 298 -13.80 -40.39 -1.12
CA ARG A 298 -13.30 -41.73 -1.41
C ARG A 298 -14.31 -42.83 -1.08
N GLU A 299 -15.13 -42.62 -0.05
CA GLU A 299 -16.17 -43.57 0.40
C GLU A 299 -17.46 -43.53 -0.44
N LYS A 300 -17.46 -42.84 -1.59
CA LYS A 300 -18.64 -42.75 -2.45
C LYS A 300 -18.61 -43.80 -3.56
N ASP A 301 -19.77 -44.36 -3.86
CA ASP A 301 -19.98 -45.43 -4.85
C ASP A 301 -19.38 -45.13 -6.23
N PHE A 302 -19.35 -43.86 -6.67
CA PHE A 302 -18.76 -43.52 -7.97
C PHE A 302 -17.23 -43.66 -8.00
N VAL A 303 -16.56 -43.53 -6.85
CA VAL A 303 -15.11 -43.77 -6.74
C VAL A 303 -14.86 -45.27 -6.79
N GLU A 304 -15.65 -46.08 -6.09
CA GLU A 304 -15.56 -47.54 -6.15
C GLU A 304 -15.85 -48.06 -7.56
N ALA A 305 -16.89 -47.55 -8.22
CA ALA A 305 -17.19 -47.89 -9.61
C ALA A 305 -16.05 -47.51 -10.56
N GLY A 306 -15.39 -46.37 -10.33
CA GLY A 306 -14.22 -45.96 -11.11
C GLY A 306 -13.00 -46.86 -10.91
N ILE A 307 -12.79 -47.38 -9.69
CA ILE A 307 -11.73 -48.36 -9.40
C ILE A 307 -12.06 -49.72 -10.04
N ALA A 308 -13.31 -50.16 -9.98
CA ALA A 308 -13.75 -51.43 -10.55
C ALA A 308 -13.73 -51.47 -12.10
N LEU A 309 -13.67 -50.29 -12.74
CA LEU A 309 -13.56 -50.15 -14.20
C LEU A 309 -12.11 -50.18 -14.73
N VAL A 310 -11.10 -50.09 -13.85
CA VAL A 310 -9.66 -50.15 -14.19
C VAL A 310 -9.12 -51.54 -13.95
#